data_AF-A0A2M6X6B6-F1
#
_entry.id   AF-A0A2M6X6B6-F1
#
_cell.length_a   1.000
_cell.length_b   1.000
_cell.length_c   1.000
_cell.angle_alpha   90.00
_cell.angle_beta   90.00
_cell.angle_gamma   90.00
#
_symmetry.space_group_name_H-M   'P 1'
#
loop_
_entity.id
_entity.type
_entity.pdbx_description
1 polymer ?
#
loop_
_entity_poly.entity_id
_entity_poly.type
_entity_poly.pdbx_seq_one_letter_code
_entity_poly.pdbx_strand_id
1 'polypeptide(L)' 'MSDTLVVTSKVKKIIKEKGGCNTSGETIEMLTKAVERLCLKGVESAKSDGRKTVMARDIVIDHI' A
#
# COMPACT_ATOMS: atom_id res chain seq x y z
N MET A 1 -5.49 15.40 6.64
CA MET A 1 -5.46 14.06 7.26
C MET A 1 -5.67 13.07 6.13
N SER A 2 -4.65 12.29 5.77
CA SER A 2 -4.81 11.26 4.74
C SER A 2 -5.58 10.08 5.34
N ASP A 3 -6.59 9.59 4.63
CA ASP A 3 -7.34 8.41 5.08
C ASP A 3 -6.42 7.19 5.17
N THR A 4 -6.59 6.38 6.22
CA THR A 4 -5.81 5.16 6.38
C THR A 4 -6.27 4.12 5.36
N LEU A 5 -5.38 3.76 4.42
CA LEU A 5 -5.68 2.82 3.32
C LEU A 5 -5.42 1.34 3.67
N VAL A 6 -5.00 1.07 4.91
CA VAL A 6 -4.68 -0.29 5.39
C VAL A 6 -5.48 -0.63 6.64
N VAL A 7 -5.80 -1.91 6.82
CA VAL A 7 -6.44 -2.37 8.05
C VAL A 7 -5.38 -2.48 9.16
N THR A 8 -5.31 -1.45 10.02
CA THR A 8 -4.31 -1.32 11.08
C THR A 8 -4.14 -2.58 11.93
N SER A 9 -5.23 -3.24 12.31
CA SER A 9 -5.17 -4.47 13.11
C SER A 9 -4.49 -5.63 12.39
N LYS A 10 -4.67 -5.76 11.06
CA LYS A 10 -4.03 -6.81 10.26
C LYS A 10 -2.53 -6.56 10.11
N VAL A 11 -2.13 -5.32 9.87
CA VAL A 11 -0.71 -4.95 9.80
C VAL A 11 -0.01 -5.25 11.12
N LYS A 12 -0.58 -4.80 12.24
CA LYS A 12 -0.04 -5.07 13.58
C LYS A 12 0.08 -6.56 13.86
N LYS A 13 -0.96 -7.33 13.49
CA LYS A 13 -0.96 -8.79 13.63
C LYS A 13 0.19 -9.44 12.86
N ILE A 14 0.39 -9.08 11.58
CA ILE A 14 1.49 -9.63 10.76
C ILE A 14 2.85 -9.33 11.39
N ILE A 15 3.10 -8.08 11.79
CA ILE A 15 4.38 -7.68 12.41
C ILE A 15 4.62 -8.43 13.72
N LYS A 16 3.57 -8.59 14.55
CA LYS A 16 3.66 -9.31 15.81
C LYS A 16 3.90 -10.81 15.62
N GLU A 17 3.17 -11.45 14.72
CA GLU A 17 3.27 -12.90 14.48
C GLU A 17 4.57 -13.28 13.77
N LYS A 18 5.09 -12.43 12.88
CA LYS A 18 6.32 -12.72 12.14
C LYS A 18 7.59 -12.31 12.87
N GLY A 19 7.55 -11.25 13.67
CA GLY A 19 8.75 -10.67 14.29
C GLY A 19 8.67 -10.44 15.80
N GLY A 20 7.53 -10.69 16.45
CA GLY A 20 7.34 -10.42 17.87
C GLY A 20 7.27 -8.92 18.23
N CYS A 21 7.41 -8.03 17.25
CA CYS A 21 7.51 -6.58 17.43
C CYS A 21 6.17 -5.90 17.69
N ASN A 22 6.23 -4.75 18.37
CA ASN A 22 5.13 -3.78 18.40
C ASN A 22 5.21 -2.88 17.16
N THR A 23 4.12 -2.17 16.84
CA THR A 23 4.04 -1.30 15.66
C THR A 23 3.65 0.11 16.08
N SER A 24 4.41 1.12 15.66
CA SER A 24 4.10 2.53 15.93
C SER A 24 2.97 3.04 15.03
N GLY A 25 2.36 4.17 15.40
CA GLY A 25 1.36 4.85 14.56
C GLY A 25 1.95 5.31 13.22
N GLU A 26 3.17 5.88 13.26
CA GLU A 26 3.88 6.37 12.07
C GLU A 26 4.14 5.27 11.03
N THR A 27 4.35 4.02 11.46
CA THR A 27 4.44 2.88 10.53
C THR A 27 3.18 2.74 9.68
N ILE A 28 1.99 2.93 10.27
CA ILE A 28 0.72 2.83 9.57
C ILE A 28 0.54 4.00 8.58
N GLU A 29 0.98 5.19 8.95
CA GLU A 29 0.99 6.35 8.06
C GLU A 29 1.91 6.14 6.86
N MET A 30 3.10 5.58 7.07
CA MET A 30 4.05 5.29 6.00
C MET A 30 3.53 4.21 5.05
N LEU A 31 2.90 3.16 5.58
CA LEU A 31 2.24 2.13 4.76
C LEU A 31 1.07 2.71 3.96
N THR A 32 0.28 3.60 4.55
CA THR A 32 -0.78 4.33 3.85
C THR A 32 -0.23 5.13 2.66
N LYS A 33 0.84 5.90 2.88
CA LYS A 33 1.54 6.65 1.80
C LYS A 33 2.14 5.73 0.73
N ALA A 34 2.59 4.54 1.09
CA ALA A 34 3.11 3.56 0.14
C ALA A 34 1.98 3.02 -0.76
N VAL A 35 0.87 2.58 -0.16
CA VAL A 35 -0.31 2.09 -0.89
C VAL A 35 -0.87 3.17 -1.81
N GLU A 36 -0.99 4.42 -1.34
CA GLU A 36 -1.46 5.54 -2.14
C GLU A 36 -0.57 5.76 -3.39
N ARG A 37 0.75 5.79 -3.21
CA ARG A 37 1.69 5.95 -4.33
C ARG A 37 1.62 4.78 -5.32
N LEU A 38 1.45 3.56 -4.84
CA LEU A 38 1.25 2.38 -5.70
C LEU A 38 -0.03 2.51 -6.52
N CYS A 39 -1.14 2.91 -5.89
CA CYS A 39 -2.42 3.13 -6.58
C CYS A 39 -2.32 4.24 -7.64
N LEU A 40 -1.69 5.38 -7.32
CA LEU A 40 -1.54 6.50 -8.25
C LEU A 40 -0.71 6.10 -9.48
N LYS A 41 0.44 5.43 -9.27
CA LYS A 41 1.24 4.88 -10.38
C LYS A 41 0.45 3.90 -11.22
N GLY A 42 -0.35 3.03 -10.59
CA GLY A 42 -1.18 2.08 -11.31
C GLY A 42 -2.26 2.75 -12.16
N VAL A 43 -2.84 3.84 -11.66
CA VAL A 43 -3.79 4.67 -12.43
C VAL A 43 -3.09 5.32 -13.63
N GLU A 44 -1.87 5.84 -13.48
CA GLU A 44 -1.10 6.42 -14.58
C GLU A 44 -0.75 5.38 -15.66
N SER A 45 -0.31 4.19 -15.25
CA SER A 45 -0.05 3.06 -16.16
C SER A 45 -1.30 2.67 -16.93
N ALA A 46 -2.42 2.46 -16.24
CA ALA A 46 -3.68 2.08 -16.87
C ALA A 46 -4.17 3.15 -17.87
N LYS A 47 -4.04 4.43 -17.51
CA LYS A 47 -4.40 5.55 -18.41
C LYS A 47 -3.52 5.60 -19.65
N SER A 48 -2.21 5.37 -19.49
CA SER A 48 -1.24 5.38 -20.60
C SER A 48 -1.55 4.27 -21.61
N ASP A 49 -2.09 3.15 -21.14
CA ASP A 49 -2.58 2.03 -21.96
C ASP A 49 -4.02 2.22 -22.51
N GLY A 50 -4.65 3.39 -22.28
CA GLY A 50 -6.02 3.67 -22.72
C GLY A 50 -7.11 2.91 -21.96
N ARG A 51 -6.79 2.33 -20.79
CA ARG A 51 -7.72 1.54 -19.96
C ARG A 51 -8.36 2.39 -18.86
N LYS A 52 -9.59 2.04 -18.50
CA LYS A 52 -10.29 2.60 -17.32
C LYS A 52 -10.17 1.73 -16.06
N THR A 53 -9.60 0.53 -16.21
CA THR A 53 -9.43 -0.45 -15.13
C THR A 53 -7.96 -0.62 -14.82
N VAL A 54 -7.58 -0.34 -13.57
CA VAL A 54 -6.26 -0.70 -13.02
C VAL A 54 -6.22 -2.21 -12.83
N MET A 55 -5.19 -2.85 -13.38
CA MET A 55 -4.97 -4.29 -13.32
C MET A 55 -3.76 -4.60 -12.43
N ALA A 56 -3.61 -5.88 -12.04
CA ALA A 56 -2.49 -6.29 -11.18
C ALA A 56 -1.12 -5.90 -11.75
N ARG A 57 -0.94 -5.96 -13.09
CA ARG A 57 0.30 -5.55 -13.78
C ARG A 57 0.65 -4.07 -13.64
N ASP A 58 -0.32 -3.22 -13.27
CA ASP A 58 -0.11 -1.78 -13.08
C ASP A 58 0.46 -1.47 -11.68
N ILE A 59 0.42 -2.44 -10.76
CA ILE A 59 0.92 -2.30 -9.39
C ILE A 59 2.28 -2.99 -9.29
N VAL A 60 3.36 -2.22 -9.42
CA VAL A 60 4.73 -2.71 -9.33
C VAL A 60 5.24 -2.59 -7.90
N ILE A 61 5.54 -3.74 -7.29
CA ILE A 61 6.08 -3.86 -5.93
C ILE A 61 7.55 -4.32 -5.91
N ASP A 62 8.22 -4.27 -7.06
CA ASP A 62 9.63 -4.67 -7.17
C ASP A 62 10.51 -3.74 -6.32
N HIS A 63 11.56 -4.30 -5.71
CA HIS A 63 12.51 -3.62 -4.82
C HIS A 63 11.97 -3.17 -3.45
N ILE A 64 10.94 -3.83 -2.91
CA ILE A 64 10.60 -3.77 -1.48
C ILE A 64 11.57 -4.63 -0.67
#